data_AF-A0A947QR67-F1
#
_entry.id   AF-A0A947QR67-F1
#
_cell.length_a   1.000
_cell.length_b   1.000
_cell.length_c   1.000
_cell.angle_alpha   90.00
_cell.angle_beta   90.00
_cell.angle_gamma   90.00
#
_symmetry.space_group_name_H-M   'P 1'
#
loop_
_entity.id
_entity.type
_entity.pdbx_description
1 polymer ?
#
loop_
_entity_poly.entity_id
_entity_poly.type
_entity_poly.pdbx_seq_one_letter_code
_entity_poly.pdbx_strand_id
1 'polypeptide(L)'
;MKKGLTLKDKNFTAILTHIYIRKYDPSEYGKYKGDVDFIIDDEEYANLKEKVINKEYAGAEMYQRTGWDTIQITKGEIDVVSYLSTLEMAEKLRVKFDDLTNL
;
A
#
# COMPACT_ATOMS: atom_id res chain seq x y z
N MET A 1 -13.23 11.07 16.29
CA MET A 1 -12.07 10.43 15.62
C MET A 1 -12.29 8.92 15.59
N LYS A 2 -12.37 8.30 14.41
CA LYS A 2 -12.36 6.84 14.31
C LYS A 2 -10.96 6.36 14.71
N LYS A 3 -10.86 5.49 15.72
CA LYS A 3 -9.60 4.86 16.13
C LYS A 3 -9.22 3.82 15.07
N GLY A 4 -8.45 4.23 14.06
CA GLY A 4 -7.79 3.30 13.13
C GLY A 4 -6.55 2.68 13.78
N LEU A 5 -6.12 1.51 13.30
CA LEU A 5 -4.83 0.94 13.69
C LEU A 5 -3.72 1.83 13.13
N THR A 6 -2.81 2.31 13.98
CA THR A 6 -1.72 3.20 13.57
C THR A 6 -0.41 2.44 13.58
N LEU A 7 0.31 2.45 12.45
CA LEU A 7 1.69 2.02 12.35
C LEU A 7 2.59 3.23 12.63
N LYS A 8 3.46 3.11 13.61
CA LYS A 8 4.43 4.16 13.98
C LYS A 8 5.83 3.61 13.86
N ASP A 9 6.64 4.26 13.04
CA ASP A 9 8.08 4.13 13.04
C ASP A 9 8.70 5.43 13.57
N LYS A 10 9.99 5.42 13.92
CA LYS A 10 10.72 6.64 14.29
C LYS A 10 10.72 7.70 13.17
N ASN A 11 10.48 7.30 11.92
CA ASN A 11 10.56 8.17 10.76
C ASN A 11 9.20 8.54 10.15
N PHE A 12 8.09 7.87 10.49
CA PHE A 12 6.78 8.15 9.90
C PHE A 12 5.61 7.60 10.72
N THR A 13 4.41 8.11 10.44
CA THR A 13 3.15 7.56 10.94
C THR A 13 2.22 7.19 9.78
N ALA A 14 1.67 5.98 9.82
CA ALA A 14 0.72 5.51 8.83
C ALA A 14 -0.57 4.99 9.48
N ILE A 15 -1.70 5.19 8.81
CA ILE A 15 -3.03 4.78 9.32
C ILE A 15 -3.57 3.67 8.45
N LEU A 16 -3.91 2.54 9.08
CA LEU A 16 -4.64 1.45 8.44
C LEU A 16 -6.02 1.95 8.01
N THR A 17 -6.34 1.76 6.74
CA THR A 17 -7.66 2.11 6.21
C THR A 17 -8.49 0.88 5.86
N HIS A 18 -7.88 -0.11 5.22
CA HIS A 18 -8.59 -1.27 4.69
C HIS A 18 -7.76 -2.55 4.84
N ILE A 19 -8.48 -3.66 5.02
CA ILE A 19 -7.94 -5.03 4.97
C ILE A 19 -8.78 -5.77 3.94
N TYR A 20 -8.13 -6.33 2.93
CA TYR A 20 -8.80 -7.08 1.87
C TYR A 20 -8.37 -8.55 1.93
N ILE A 21 -9.36 -9.45 1.92
CA ILE A 21 -9.15 -10.88 1.66
C ILE A 21 -9.45 -11.11 0.19
N ARG A 22 -8.45 -11.52 -0.59
CA ARG A 22 -8.61 -11.69 -2.04
C ARG A 22 -9.22 -13.06 -2.33
N LYS A 23 -10.13 -13.09 -3.31
CA LYS A 23 -10.51 -14.35 -3.95
C LYS A 23 -9.28 -14.90 -4.67
N TYR A 24 -9.17 -16.23 -4.74
CA TYR A 24 -8.11 -16.88 -5.51
C TYR A 24 -8.06 -16.31 -6.94
N ASP A 25 -6.88 -15.86 -7.32
CA ASP A 25 -6.54 -15.34 -8.64
C ASP A 25 -5.32 -16.12 -9.15
N PRO A 26 -5.40 -16.79 -10.31
CA PRO A 26 -4.26 -17.52 -10.87
C PRO A 26 -3.24 -16.61 -11.59
N SER A 27 -3.49 -15.29 -11.68
CA SER A 27 -2.57 -14.34 -12.30
C SER A 27 -1.32 -14.06 -11.44
N GLU A 28 -0.34 -13.37 -12.01
CA GLU A 28 0.84 -12.88 -11.26
C GLU A 28 0.48 -11.92 -10.11
N TYR A 29 -0.70 -11.31 -10.15
CA TYR A 29 -1.24 -10.42 -9.11
C TYR A 29 -1.94 -11.20 -7.99
N GLY A 30 -2.26 -12.47 -8.21
CA GLY A 30 -2.84 -13.40 -7.24
C GLY A 30 -1.83 -14.06 -6.31
N LYS A 31 -0.56 -13.65 -6.36
CA LYS A 31 0.51 -14.13 -5.47
C LYS A 31 0.22 -13.91 -3.98
N TYR A 32 -0.62 -12.93 -3.63
CA TYR A 32 -1.02 -12.64 -2.26
C TYR A 32 -2.48 -13.01 -2.02
N LYS A 33 -2.75 -13.62 -0.86
CA LYS A 33 -4.10 -13.99 -0.38
C LYS A 33 -4.87 -12.81 0.20
N GLY A 34 -4.19 -11.69 0.42
CA GLY A 34 -4.81 -10.45 0.89
C GLY A 34 -3.87 -9.26 0.73
N ASP A 35 -4.43 -8.08 0.96
CA ASP A 35 -3.65 -6.84 1.04
C ASP A 35 -4.17 -5.91 2.14
N VAL A 36 -3.31 -4.97 2.53
CA VAL A 36 -3.55 -4.00 3.58
C VAL A 36 -3.12 -2.62 3.12
N ASP A 37 -4.04 -1.66 3.16
CA ASP A 37 -3.79 -0.30 2.69
C ASP A 37 -3.58 0.68 3.84
N PHE A 38 -2.44 1.37 3.78
CA PHE A 38 -2.07 2.45 4.68
C PHE A 38 -2.00 3.79 3.94
N ILE A 39 -2.50 4.83 4.62
CA ILE A 39 -2.31 6.22 4.18
C ILE A 39 -1.24 6.86 5.06
N ILE A 40 -0.35 7.59 4.40
CA ILE A 40 0.76 8.35 4.98
C ILE A 40 0.73 9.78 4.42
N ASP A 41 1.23 10.74 5.21
CA ASP A 41 1.33 12.14 4.81
C ASP A 41 2.28 12.34 3.62
N ASP A 42 2.06 13.37 2.81
CA ASP A 42 2.83 13.63 1.59
C ASP A 42 4.32 13.87 1.87
N GLU A 43 4.66 14.61 2.93
CA GLU A 43 6.05 14.90 3.29
C GLU A 43 6.75 13.64 3.83
N GLU A 44 6.07 12.88 4.69
CA GLU A 44 6.59 11.60 5.21
C GLU A 44 6.73 10.57 4.09
N TYR A 45 5.79 10.54 3.13
CA TYR A 45 5.85 9.65 1.97
C TYR A 45 7.03 9.98 1.06
N ALA A 46 7.26 11.25 0.75
CA ALA A 46 8.39 11.67 -0.08
C ALA A 46 9.74 11.22 0.53
N ASN A 47 9.89 11.43 1.83
CA ASN A 47 11.06 11.00 2.59
C ASN A 47 11.22 9.46 2.61
N LEU A 48 10.13 8.73 2.83
CA LEU A 48 10.15 7.27 2.82
C LEU A 48 10.46 6.71 1.43
N LYS A 49 9.89 7.31 0.38
CA LYS A 49 10.08 6.92 -1.02
C LYS A 49 11.54 7.00 -1.43
N GLU A 50 12.24 8.07 -1.05
CA GLU A 50 13.67 8.20 -1.34
C GLU A 50 14.48 7.03 -0.73
N LYS A 51 14.23 6.72 0.55
CA LYS A 51 14.89 5.60 1.24
C LYS A 51 14.58 4.24 0.60
N VAL A 52 13.35 4.05 0.12
CA VAL A 52 12.95 2.83 -0.61
C VAL A 52 13.67 2.74 -1.97
N ILE A 53 13.77 3.83 -2.71
CA ILE A 53 14.52 3.88 -3.98
C ILE A 53 16.01 3.56 -3.74
N ASN A 54 16.56 4.06 -2.63
CA ASN A 54 17.93 3.77 -2.19
C ASN A 54 18.10 2.36 -1.58
N LYS A 55 17.04 1.54 -1.54
CA LYS A 55 17.03 0.17 -1.02
C LYS A 55 17.44 0.06 0.45
N GLU A 56 17.16 1.08 1.25
CA GLU A 56 17.47 1.09 2.69
C GLU A 56 16.57 0.15 3.49
N TYR A 57 15.42 -0.25 2.93
CA TYR A 57 14.45 -1.13 3.58
C TYR A 57 14.27 -2.43 2.79
N ALA A 58 14.71 -3.54 3.36
CA ALA A 58 14.49 -4.86 2.78
C ALA A 58 12.99 -5.19 2.71
N GLY A 59 12.53 -5.65 1.54
CA GLY A 59 11.13 -6.02 1.31
C GLY A 59 10.20 -4.84 0.97
N ALA A 60 10.70 -3.61 0.96
CA ALA A 60 9.97 -2.44 0.46
C ALA A 60 10.44 -2.09 -0.97
N GLU A 61 9.50 -1.85 -1.86
CA GLU A 61 9.79 -1.48 -3.25
C GLU A 61 8.71 -0.57 -3.84
N MET A 62 9.05 0.20 -4.87
CA MET A 62 8.05 0.93 -5.64
C MET A 62 7.18 -0.05 -6.42
N TYR A 63 5.87 0.03 -6.24
CA TYR A 63 4.93 -0.81 -6.95
C TYR A 63 4.94 -0.48 -8.44
N GLN A 64 5.25 -1.49 -9.27
CA GLN A 64 5.46 -1.31 -10.71
C GLN A 64 4.13 -1.30 -11.47
N ARG A 65 3.34 -0.23 -11.30
CA ARG A 65 2.12 0.01 -12.07
C ARG A 65 2.06 1.45 -12.57
N THR A 66 1.91 1.63 -13.87
CA THR A 66 1.91 2.96 -14.49
C THR A 66 0.87 3.88 -13.87
N GLY A 67 1.32 5.06 -13.45
CA GLY A 67 0.48 6.08 -12.82
C GLY A 67 0.12 5.81 -11.36
N TRP A 68 0.75 4.81 -10.72
CA TRP A 68 0.61 4.53 -9.30
C TRP A 68 1.90 4.89 -8.58
N ASP A 69 1.82 5.89 -7.71
CA ASP A 69 2.90 6.22 -6.80
C ASP A 69 2.61 5.53 -5.45
N THR A 70 3.08 4.30 -5.31
CA THR A 70 2.74 3.45 -4.17
C THR A 70 3.93 2.59 -3.80
N ILE A 71 4.22 2.51 -2.51
CA ILE A 71 5.22 1.59 -1.97
C ILE A 71 4.53 0.28 -1.63
N GLN A 72 5.09 -0.82 -2.11
CA GLN A 72 4.71 -2.19 -1.77
C GLN A 72 5.68 -2.71 -0.70
N ILE A 73 5.15 -3.26 0.38
CA ILE A 73 5.91 -3.97 1.41
C ILE A 73 5.54 -5.45 1.40
N THR A 74 6.56 -6.29 1.30
CA THR A 74 6.45 -7.74 1.20
C THR A 74 7.39 -8.42 2.18
N LYS A 75 6.98 -9.59 2.65
CA LYS A 75 7.82 -10.48 3.45
C LYS A 75 7.53 -11.91 3.02
N GLY A 76 8.55 -12.68 2.65
CA GLY A 76 8.39 -13.99 1.99
C GLY A 76 7.60 -15.04 2.78
N GLU A 77 7.47 -14.87 4.09
CA GLU A 77 6.71 -15.76 4.99
C GLU A 77 5.25 -15.33 5.18
N ILE A 78 4.84 -14.19 4.61
CA ILE A 78 3.52 -13.59 4.78
C ILE A 78 2.79 -13.58 3.44
N ASP A 79 1.63 -14.25 3.40
CA ASP A 79 0.76 -14.33 2.21
C ASP A 79 -0.03 -13.03 1.94
N VAL A 80 0.32 -11.93 2.62
CA VAL A 80 -0.37 -10.63 2.60
C VAL A 80 0.65 -9.56 2.25
N VAL A 81 0.28 -8.65 1.34
CA VAL A 81 1.07 -7.48 0.94
C VAL A 81 0.52 -6.22 1.59
N SER A 82 1.39 -5.25 1.87
CA SER A 82 0.94 -3.93 2.33
C SER A 82 1.28 -2.86 1.31
N TYR A 83 0.36 -1.91 1.13
CA TYR A 83 0.55 -0.76 0.27
C TYR A 83 0.55 0.52 1.11
N LEU A 84 1.51 1.40 0.84
CA LEU A 84 1.60 2.72 1.42
C LEU A 84 1.51 3.75 0.30
N SER A 85 0.60 4.70 0.45
CA SER A 85 0.37 5.76 -0.52
C SER A 85 -0.13 7.03 0.17
N THR A 86 -0.06 8.15 -0.55
CA THR A 86 -0.66 9.40 -0.10
C THR A 86 -2.19 9.34 -0.13
N LEU A 87 -2.85 10.27 0.56
CA LEU A 87 -4.32 10.35 0.54
C LEU A 87 -4.85 10.55 -0.89
N GLU A 88 -4.26 11.48 -1.65
CA GLU A 88 -4.64 11.74 -3.04
C GLU A 88 -4.55 10.47 -3.89
N MET A 89 -3.46 9.73 -3.75
CA MET A 89 -3.27 8.49 -4.49
C MET A 89 -4.32 7.45 -4.09
N ALA A 90 -4.54 7.24 -2.79
CA ALA A 90 -5.54 6.30 -2.28
C ALA A 90 -6.96 6.63 -2.78
N GLU A 91 -7.33 7.91 -2.83
CA GLU A 91 -8.63 8.36 -3.35
C GLU A 91 -8.75 8.10 -4.86
N LYS A 92 -7.71 8.42 -5.63
CA LYS A 92 -7.67 8.16 -7.09
C LYS A 92 -7.78 6.68 -7.42
N LEU A 93 -7.23 5.80 -6.58
CA LEU A 93 -7.32 4.36 -6.75
C LEU A 93 -8.75 3.86 -6.55
N ARG A 94 -9.45 4.37 -5.54
CA ARG A 94 -10.83 3.96 -5.23
C ARG A 94 -11.79 4.28 -6.37
N VAL A 95 -11.73 5.49 -6.93
CA VAL A 95 -12.59 5.90 -8.05
C VAL A 95 -12.46 4.94 -9.24
N LYS A 96 -11.23 4.49 -9.54
CA LYS A 96 -11.02 3.54 -10.65
C LYS A 96 -11.54 2.14 -10.36
N PHE A 97 -11.58 1.71 -9.10
CA PHE A 97 -12.19 0.42 -8.76
C PHE A 97 -13.71 0.51 -8.84
N ASP A 98 -14.33 1.59 -8.34
CA ASP A 98 -15.78 1.79 -8.44
C ASP A 98 -16.25 1.81 -9.91
N ASP A 99 -15.50 2.46 -10.81
CA ASP A 99 -15.83 2.48 -12.24
C ASP A 99 -15.62 1.11 -12.95
N LEU A 100 -14.75 0.24 -12.41
CA LEU A 100 -14.47 -1.11 -12.94
C LEU A 100 -15.32 -2.20 -12.25
N THR A 101 -15.88 -1.90 -11.09
CA THR A 101 -16.79 -2.77 -10.35
C THR A 101 -18.13 -2.04 -10.22
N ASN A 102 -18.99 -2.16 -11.24
CA ASN A 102 -20.42 -1.88 -11.10
C ASN A 102 -21.01 -2.85 -10.05
N LEU A 103 -20.85 -2.51 -8.77
CA LEU A 103 -21.59 -3.01 -7.63
C LEU A 103 -22.42 -1.86 -7.05
#